data_AF-A0A2A2TKQ7-F1
#
_entry.id   AF-A0A2A2TKQ7-F1
#
_cell.length_a   1.000
_cell.length_b   1.000
_cell.length_c   1.000
_cell.angle_alpha   90.00
_cell.angle_beta   90.00
_cell.angle_gamma   90.00
#
_symmetry.space_group_name_H-M   'P 1'
#
loop_
_entity.id
_entity.type
_entity.pdbx_description
1 polymer ?
#
loop_
_entity_poly.entity_id
_entity_poly.type
_entity_poly.pdbx_seq_one_letter_code
_entity_poly.pdbx_strand_id
1 'polypeptide(L)'
;MGNLEQEKVIIHTDKVVPMKNKPDLYQFTARFGCGFIFGLFAGTSCYFVFGATTMAGLFWGWVIFSVMFGLLSVIFGDRFWTKIYRWFL
;
A
#
# COMPACT_ATOMS: atom_id res chain seq x y z
N MET A 1 -42.44 -34.86 -5.17
CA MET A 1 -42.03 -33.45 -5.28
C MET A 1 -41.85 -32.94 -3.85
N GLY A 2 -40.70 -32.92 -3.20
CA GLY A 2 -39.31 -32.87 -3.62
C GLY A 2 -38.67 -31.69 -2.90
N ASN A 3 -38.18 -31.87 -1.66
CA ASN A 3 -37.20 -30.95 -1.05
C ASN A 3 -36.53 -31.50 0.24
N LEU A 4 -35.99 -32.72 0.18
CA LEU A 4 -35.16 -33.33 1.23
C LEU A 4 -33.68 -32.89 1.18
N GLU A 5 -33.33 -31.77 0.52
CA GLU A 5 -31.91 -31.45 0.21
C GLU A 5 -31.33 -30.16 0.82
N GLN A 6 -32.11 -29.27 1.43
CA GLN A 6 -31.53 -28.05 2.03
C GLN A 6 -31.14 -28.21 3.52
N GLU A 7 -31.41 -29.38 4.11
CA GLU A 7 -31.02 -29.77 5.49
C GLU A 7 -29.49 -29.98 5.65
N LYS A 8 -28.67 -29.72 4.61
CA LYS A 8 -27.27 -30.17 4.54
C LYS A 8 -26.18 -29.10 4.43
N VAL A 9 -26.49 -27.82 4.62
CA VAL A 9 -25.46 -26.76 4.72
C VAL A 9 -25.36 -26.23 6.15
N ILE A 10 -25.47 -27.14 7.11
CA ILE A 10 -25.14 -26.93 8.52
C ILE A 10 -24.04 -27.94 8.89
N ILE A 11 -22.99 -28.07 8.09
CA ILE A 11 -21.78 -28.82 8.48
C ILE A 11 -20.54 -28.16 7.87
N HIS A 12 -19.68 -27.64 8.75
CA HIS A 12 -18.23 -27.52 8.56
C HIS A 12 -17.69 -26.61 7.43
N THR A 13 -17.75 -25.29 7.63
CA THR A 13 -16.59 -24.45 7.28
C THR A 13 -16.55 -23.18 8.12
N ASP A 14 -15.85 -23.24 9.26
CA ASP A 14 -15.25 -22.07 9.93
C ASP A 14 -14.05 -21.56 9.10
N LYS A 15 -14.28 -21.36 7.81
CA LYS A 15 -13.40 -20.62 6.93
C LYS A 15 -14.31 -19.63 6.26
N VAL A 16 -14.24 -18.40 6.75
CA VAL A 16 -14.69 -17.22 6.00
C VAL A 16 -14.05 -17.35 4.62
N VAL A 17 -14.79 -17.88 3.65
CA VAL A 17 -14.36 -17.86 2.25
C VAL A 17 -14.32 -16.37 1.94
N PRO A 18 -13.15 -15.75 1.70
CA PRO A 18 -13.15 -14.36 1.30
C PRO A 18 -13.93 -14.34 -0.01
N MET A 19 -15.12 -13.72 0.02
CA MET A 19 -15.88 -13.44 -1.18
C MET A 19 -14.90 -12.81 -2.14
N LYS A 20 -14.68 -13.49 -3.28
CA LYS A 20 -13.75 -13.14 -4.36
C LYS A 20 -13.83 -11.64 -4.58
N ASN A 21 -12.97 -10.90 -3.88
CA ASN A 21 -13.08 -9.46 -3.80
C ASN A 21 -12.71 -8.97 -5.19
N LYS A 22 -13.48 -8.02 -5.72
CA LYS A 22 -13.09 -7.26 -6.91
C LYS A 22 -11.62 -6.86 -6.74
N PRO A 23 -10.80 -6.74 -7.82
CA PRO A 23 -9.40 -6.33 -7.68
C PRO A 23 -9.36 -5.18 -6.68
N ASP A 24 -8.69 -5.41 -5.54
CA ASP A 24 -8.94 -4.69 -4.29
C ASP A 24 -8.29 -3.30 -4.40
N LEU A 25 -8.90 -2.46 -5.23
CA LEU A 25 -8.47 -1.12 -5.60
C LEU A 25 -8.31 -0.25 -4.36
N TYR A 26 -9.12 -0.51 -3.33
CA TYR A 26 -9.00 0.11 -2.03
C TYR A 26 -7.69 -0.25 -1.33
N GLN A 27 -7.32 -1.54 -1.30
CA GLN A 27 -6.05 -1.98 -0.70
C GLN A 27 -4.85 -1.46 -1.49
N PHE A 28 -4.93 -1.46 -2.82
CA PHE A 28 -3.91 -0.86 -3.69
C PHE A 28 -3.75 0.63 -3.42
N THR A 29 -4.85 1.38 -3.44
CA THR A 29 -4.85 2.85 -3.26
C THR A 29 -4.37 3.23 -1.87
N ALA A 30 -4.78 2.50 -0.83
CA ALA A 30 -4.31 2.72 0.53
C ALA A 30 -2.79 2.50 0.63
N ARG A 31 -2.27 1.39 0.09
CA ARG A 31 -0.83 1.09 0.10
C ARG A 31 -0.02 2.11 -0.72
N PHE A 32 -0.50 2.47 -1.91
CA PHE A 32 0.12 3.48 -2.75
C PHE A 32 0.14 4.84 -2.05
N GLY A 33 -1.02 5.27 -1.52
CA GLY A 33 -1.18 6.55 -0.84
C GLY A 33 -0.26 6.68 0.37
N CYS A 34 -0.19 5.65 1.23
CA CYS A 34 0.73 5.67 2.37
C CYS A 34 2.20 5.76 1.93
N GLY A 35 2.61 4.99 0.91
CA GLY A 35 3.98 5.04 0.40
C GLY A 35 4.31 6.39 -0.27
N PHE A 36 3.35 6.95 -1.00
CA PHE A 36 3.48 8.24 -1.67
C PHE A 36 3.60 9.39 -0.66
N ILE A 37 2.74 9.44 0.36
CA ILE A 37 2.81 10.44 1.43
C ILE A 37 4.13 10.34 2.19
N PHE A 38 4.60 9.12 2.49
CA PHE A 38 5.91 8.93 3.11
C PHE A 38 7.05 9.47 2.22
N GLY A 39 7.02 9.16 0.92
CA GLY A 39 7.98 9.69 -0.04
C GLY A 39 7.97 11.21 -0.13
N LEU A 40 6.77 11.83 -0.05
CA LEU A 40 6.63 13.29 0.01
C LEU A 40 7.35 13.85 1.24
N PHE A 41 7.04 13.35 2.44
CA PHE A 41 7.66 13.81 3.68
C PHE A 41 9.18 13.60 3.72
N ALA A 42 9.65 12.43 3.29
CA ALA A 42 11.08 12.13 3.22
C ALA A 42 11.80 13.07 2.25
N GLY A 43 11.21 13.29 1.06
CA GLY A 43 11.77 14.20 0.07
C GLY A 43 11.78 15.66 0.52
N THR A 44 10.72 16.14 1.18
CA THR A 44 10.68 17.50 1.76
C THR A 44 11.73 17.65 2.86
N SER A 45 11.92 16.64 3.71
CA SER A 45 12.93 16.65 4.77
C SER A 45 14.34 16.76 4.17
N CYS A 46 14.65 15.97 3.13
CA CYS A 46 15.91 16.09 2.40
C CYS A 46 16.08 17.46 1.73
N TYR A 47 15.01 18.03 1.16
CA TYR A 47 15.05 19.35 0.53
C TYR A 47 15.45 20.47 1.51
N PHE A 48 14.92 20.42 2.74
CA PHE A 48 15.29 21.38 3.79
C PHE A 48 16.76 21.24 4.22
N VAL A 49 17.30 20.02 4.25
CA VAL A 49 18.68 19.76 4.69
C VAL A 49 19.72 20.18 3.65
N PHE A 50 19.45 19.96 2.36
CA PHE A 50 20.46 20.12 1.31
C PHE A 50 20.53 21.51 0.66
N GLY A 51 19.71 22.47 1.06
CA GLY A 51 19.79 23.86 0.58
C GLY A 51 19.58 23.95 -0.94
N ALA A 52 18.32 24.04 -1.35
CA ALA A 52 17.89 23.89 -2.74
C ALA A 52 18.59 24.83 -3.74
N THR A 53 19.52 24.27 -4.53
CA THR A 53 20.26 25.02 -5.56
C THR A 53 19.56 25.08 -6.92
N THR A 54 18.55 24.22 -7.19
CA THR A 54 17.74 24.27 -8.43
C THR A 54 16.30 23.79 -8.19
N MET A 55 15.32 24.71 -8.17
CA MET A 55 13.93 24.37 -7.85
C MET A 55 13.24 23.42 -8.85
N ALA A 56 13.52 23.54 -10.14
CA ALA A 56 12.80 22.77 -11.17
C ALA A 56 13.21 21.28 -11.23
N GLY A 57 14.51 20.98 -11.12
CA GLY A 57 15.03 19.60 -11.15
C GLY A 57 14.67 18.83 -9.88
N LEU A 58 14.72 19.51 -8.73
CA LEU A 58 14.35 18.94 -7.44
C LEU A 58 12.85 18.64 -7.35
N PHE A 59 11.99 19.46 -7.94
CA PHE A 59 10.55 19.21 -7.95
C PHE A 59 10.19 17.91 -8.69
N TRP A 60 10.75 17.72 -9.88
CA TRP A 60 10.55 16.47 -10.63
C TRP A 60 11.18 15.26 -9.93
N GLY A 61 12.38 15.41 -9.39
CA GLY A 61 13.03 14.36 -8.59
C GLY A 61 12.18 13.96 -7.37
N TRP A 62 11.57 14.93 -6.69
CA TRP A 62 10.70 14.71 -5.54
C TRP A 62 9.41 13.98 -5.91
N VAL A 63 8.76 14.38 -7.01
CA VAL A 63 7.56 13.70 -7.51
C VAL A 63 7.88 12.26 -7.91
N ILE A 64 8.96 12.04 -8.67
CA ILE A 64 9.39 10.71 -9.11
C ILE A 64 9.72 9.83 -7.90
N PHE A 65 10.45 10.36 -6.91
CA PHE A 65 10.78 9.66 -5.69
C PHE A 65 9.53 9.24 -4.91
N SER A 66 8.55 10.15 -4.76
CA SER A 66 7.30 9.86 -4.07
C SER A 66 6.48 8.79 -4.79
N VAL A 67 6.42 8.85 -6.13
CA VAL A 67 5.76 7.83 -6.96
C VAL A 67 6.46 6.47 -6.84
N MET A 68 7.80 6.44 -6.86
CA MET A 68 8.58 5.21 -6.65
C MET A 68 8.25 4.57 -5.30
N PHE A 69 8.24 5.36 -4.22
CA PHE A 69 7.89 4.88 -2.88
C PHE A 69 6.44 4.36 -2.80
N GLY A 70 5.49 5.04 -3.44
CA GLY A 70 4.11 4.56 -3.58
C GLY A 70 4.04 3.20 -4.30
N LEU A 71 4.74 3.04 -5.43
CA LEU A 71 4.81 1.80 -6.19
C LEU A 71 5.49 0.67 -5.40
N LEU A 72 6.60 0.95 -4.71
CA LEU A 72 7.28 -0.04 -3.87
C LEU A 72 6.38 -0.52 -2.73
N SER A 73 5.63 0.39 -2.09
CA SER A 73 4.67 0.04 -1.03
C SER A 73 3.54 -0.86 -1.56
N VAL A 74 3.12 -0.67 -2.80
CA VAL A 74 2.14 -1.56 -3.45
C VAL A 74 2.75 -2.95 -3.71
N ILE A 75 3.93 -3.00 -4.33
CA ILE A 75 4.56 -4.27 -4.77
C ILE A 75 4.98 -5.12 -3.56
N PHE A 76 5.59 -4.49 -2.56
CA PHE A 76 6.13 -5.19 -1.39
C PHE A 76 5.16 -5.24 -0.21
N GLY A 77 4.09 -4.42 -0.23
CA GLY A 77 3.07 -4.38 0.80
C GLY A 77 3.68 -4.16 2.19
N ASP A 78 3.30 -5.01 3.13
CA ASP A 78 3.69 -4.90 4.53
C ASP A 78 5.21 -5.09 4.76
N ARG A 79 5.90 -5.86 3.90
CA ARG A 79 7.36 -6.07 4.02
C ARG A 79 8.15 -4.78 3.84
N PHE A 80 7.64 -3.85 3.04
CA PHE A 80 8.24 -2.53 2.86
C PHE A 80 8.18 -1.74 4.17
N TRP A 81 7.00 -1.67 4.77
CA TRP A 81 6.77 -0.98 6.05
C TRP A 81 7.55 -1.62 7.20
N THR A 82 7.65 -2.96 7.25
CA THR A 82 8.49 -3.63 8.27
C THR A 82 9.96 -3.24 8.14
N LYS A 83 10.48 -3.12 6.91
CA LYS A 83 11.87 -2.68 6.68
C LYS A 83 12.09 -1.23 7.08
N ILE A 84 11.17 -0.33 6.74
CA ILE A 84 11.22 1.08 7.18
C ILE A 84 11.18 1.15 8.70
N TYR A 85 10.23 0.48 9.34
CA TYR A 85 10.09 0.49 10.79
C TYR A 85 11.36 -0.03 11.48
N ARG A 86 11.97 -1.09 10.97
CA ARG A 86 13.25 -1.60 11.47
C ARG A 86 14.42 -0.64 11.26
N TRP A 87 14.35 0.23 10.25
CA TRP A 87 15.36 1.26 10.00
C TRP A 87 15.23 2.45 10.98
N PHE A 88 14.03 2.67 11.52
CA PHE A 88 13.73 3.72 12.49
C PHE A 88 14.00 3.32 13.95
N LEU A 89 14.14 2.03 14.23
CA LEU A 89 14.33 1.45 15.57
C LEU A 89 15.82 1.18 15.82
#